data_AF-A0A7X1ZJW2-F1
#
_entry.id   AF-A0A7X1ZJW2-F1
#
_cell.length_a   1.000
_cell.length_b   1.000
_cell.length_c   1.000
_cell.angle_alpha   90.00
_cell.angle_beta   90.00
_cell.angle_gamma   90.00
#
_symmetry.space_group_name_H-M   'P 1'
#
loop_
_entity.id
_entity.type
_entity.pdbx_description
1 polymer ?
#
loop_
_entity_poly.entity_id
_entity_poly.type
_entity_poly.pdbx_seq_one_letter_code
_entity_poly.pdbx_strand_id
1 'polypeptide(L)'
;MARKIPPNEEQLVSYENRKPIIIGIAGGSACGKNRIVTALSETLFRSILKIKILCMDAYFKKPLPKCIAPFSGREYDDYNHPESVDIKGLLADIKLFLESKKFDVIIVEGLLVLQD
;
A
#
# COMPACT_ATOMS: atom_id res chain seq x y z
N MET A 1 -26.77 -2.36 24.19
CA MET A 1 -26.58 -1.61 22.94
C MET A 1 -26.03 -0.23 23.32
N ALA A 2 -24.72 -0.01 23.26
CA ALA A 2 -24.13 1.26 23.69
C ALA A 2 -24.36 2.33 22.59
N ARG A 3 -25.11 3.39 22.91
CA ARG A 3 -25.24 4.56 22.03
C ARG A 3 -23.89 5.29 22.02
N LYS A 4 -23.22 5.34 20.87
CA LYS A 4 -22.05 6.23 20.69
C LYS A 4 -22.52 7.67 20.82
N ILE A 5 -21.98 8.38 21.80
CA ILE A 5 -22.16 9.83 21.96
C ILE A 5 -21.50 10.49 20.74
N PRO A 6 -22.19 11.42 20.04
CA PRO A 6 -21.58 12.13 18.92
C PRO A 6 -20.35 12.93 19.39
N PRO A 7 -19.28 12.97 18.58
CA PRO A 7 -18.07 13.72 18.94
C PRO A 7 -18.38 15.23 19.06
N ASN A 8 -17.69 15.90 19.98
CA ASN A 8 -17.84 17.34 20.18
C ASN A 8 -17.15 18.16 19.06
N GLU A 9 -17.41 19.47 18.99
CA GLU A 9 -16.87 20.36 17.95
C GLU A 9 -15.33 20.39 17.91
N GLU A 10 -14.65 20.33 19.06
CA GLU A 10 -13.18 20.23 19.10
C GLU A 10 -12.66 18.91 18.51
N GLN A 11 -13.34 17.80 18.79
CA GLN A 11 -13.05 16.51 18.16
C GLN A 11 -13.29 16.59 16.65
N LEU A 12 -14.38 17.23 16.20
CA LEU A 12 -14.68 17.42 14.77
C LEU A 12 -13.60 18.24 14.05
N VAL A 13 -13.12 19.34 14.64
CA VAL A 13 -11.99 20.14 14.12
C VAL A 13 -10.69 19.31 14.09
N SER A 14 -10.47 18.45 15.09
CA SER A 14 -9.33 17.50 15.07
C SER A 14 -9.43 16.45 13.96
N TYR A 15 -10.64 16.09 13.52
CA TYR A 15 -10.86 15.12 12.43
C TYR A 15 -10.60 15.74 11.05
N GLU A 16 -10.95 17.00 10.83
CA GLU A 16 -10.75 17.68 9.53
C GLU A 16 -9.27 17.90 9.15
N ASN A 17 -8.37 17.89 10.14
CA ASN A 17 -6.93 18.10 9.96
C ASN A 17 -6.09 16.81 10.09
N ARG A 18 -6.70 15.62 10.16
CA ARG A 18 -5.92 14.37 10.23
C ARG A 18 -5.26 14.08 8.90
N LYS A 19 -3.94 13.96 8.92
CA LYS A 19 -3.18 13.40 7.81
C LYS A 19 -3.42 11.88 7.76
N PRO A 20 -3.59 11.29 6.57
CA PRO A 20 -3.77 9.85 6.47
C PRO A 20 -2.52 9.11 6.98
N ILE A 21 -2.71 7.95 7.60
CA ILE A 21 -1.61 7.08 8.05
C ILE A 21 -1.20 6.17 6.89
N ILE A 22 0.10 6.01 6.67
CA ILE A 22 0.64 5.04 5.70
C ILE A 22 1.10 3.79 6.45
N ILE A 23 0.69 2.62 5.95
CA ILE A 23 1.13 1.31 6.44
C ILE A 23 1.80 0.57 5.29
N GLY A 24 3.10 0.31 5.41
CA GLY A 24 3.85 -0.52 4.47
C GLY A 24 3.86 -1.99 4.91
N ILE A 25 3.51 -2.91 4.00
CA ILE A 25 3.54 -4.36 4.23
C ILE A 25 4.47 -5.01 3.19
N ALA A 26 5.70 -5.29 3.63
CA ALA A 26 6.71 -5.96 2.81
C ALA A 26 6.68 -7.49 2.99
N GLY A 27 7.21 -8.22 2.01
CA GLY A 27 7.41 -9.66 2.10
C GLY A 27 7.45 -10.37 0.75
N GLY A 28 7.89 -11.63 0.74
CA GLY A 28 7.96 -12.46 -0.48
C GLY A 28 6.60 -12.65 -1.19
N SER A 29 6.63 -13.12 -2.44
CA SER A 29 5.41 -13.66 -3.06
C SER A 29 4.88 -14.85 -2.25
N ALA A 30 3.56 -15.02 -2.19
CA ALA A 30 2.87 -16.08 -1.46
C ALA A 30 3.13 -16.20 0.07
N CYS A 31 3.83 -15.25 0.71
CA CYS A 31 4.05 -15.30 2.17
C CYS A 31 2.83 -14.93 3.03
N GLY A 32 1.72 -14.54 2.40
CA GLY A 32 0.46 -14.21 3.08
C GLY A 32 0.16 -12.72 3.24
N LYS A 33 0.92 -11.81 2.62
CA LYS A 33 0.66 -10.35 2.62
C LYS A 33 -0.80 -10.02 2.33
N ASN A 34 -1.36 -10.60 1.26
CA ASN A 34 -2.74 -10.33 0.87
C ASN A 34 -3.75 -10.75 1.95
N ARG A 35 -3.50 -11.86 2.67
CA ARG A 35 -4.35 -12.26 3.81
C ARG A 35 -4.28 -11.25 4.96
N ILE A 36 -3.09 -10.76 5.27
CA ILE A 36 -2.88 -9.74 6.32
C ILE A 36 -3.54 -8.42 5.91
N VAL A 37 -3.35 -7.96 4.67
CA VAL A 37 -3.96 -6.76 4.11
C VAL A 37 -5.49 -6.83 4.21
N THR A 38 -6.09 -7.95 3.78
CA THR A 38 -7.55 -8.14 3.88
C THR A 38 -8.02 -8.09 5.32
N ALA A 39 -7.44 -8.88 6.23
CA ALA A 39 -7.84 -8.92 7.63
C ALA A 39 -7.68 -7.56 8.34
N LEU A 40 -6.59 -6.84 8.05
CA LEU A 40 -6.35 -5.50 8.57
C LEU A 40 -7.37 -4.51 8.02
N SER A 41 -7.63 -4.53 6.72
CA SER A 41 -8.60 -3.64 6.08
C SER A 41 -10.01 -3.83 6.63
N GLU A 42 -10.44 -5.08 6.84
CA GLU A 42 -11.74 -5.38 7.44
C GLU A 42 -11.84 -4.85 8.87
N THR A 43 -10.77 -5.02 9.67
CA THR A 43 -10.72 -4.53 11.06
C THR A 43 -10.78 -3.00 11.13
N LEU A 44 -10.02 -2.33 10.27
CA LEU A 44 -10.00 -0.86 10.19
C LEU A 44 -11.31 -0.29 9.64
N PHE A 45 -11.91 -0.95 8.63
CA PHE A 45 -13.20 -0.54 8.07
C PHE A 45 -14.32 -0.62 9.11
N ARG A 46 -14.31 -1.64 9.97
CA ARG A 46 -15.25 -1.73 11.13
C ARG A 46 -15.11 -0.56 12.11
N SER A 47 -13.98 0.13 12.09
CA SER A 47 -13.73 1.36 12.85
C SER A 47 -14.13 2.64 12.10
N ILE A 48 -14.80 2.51 10.95
CA ILE A 48 -15.31 3.60 10.09
C ILE A 48 -14.18 4.40 9.42
N LEU A 49 -13.01 3.77 9.24
CA LEU A 49 -11.89 4.36 8.52
C LEU A 49 -12.01 4.08 7.02
N LYS A 50 -11.76 5.10 6.19
CA LYS A 50 -11.67 5.01 4.74
C LYS A 50 -10.25 4.57 4.36
N ILE A 51 -10.14 3.46 3.65
CA ILE A 51 -8.87 2.79 3.38
C ILE A 51 -8.60 2.79 1.89
N LYS A 52 -7.36 3.10 1.50
CA LYS A 52 -6.85 2.88 0.15
C LYS A 52 -5.74 1.83 0.21
N ILE A 53 -5.83 0.82 -0.64
CA ILE A 53 -4.78 -0.21 -0.80
C ILE A 53 -4.07 0.02 -2.14
N LEU A 54 -2.74 0.00 -2.12
CA LEU A 54 -1.85 0.05 -3.27
C LEU A 54 -1.03 -1.23 -3.29
N CYS A 55 -1.14 -1.99 -4.37
CA CYS A 55 -0.34 -3.18 -4.64
C CYS A 55 0.84 -2.77 -5.53
N MET A 56 2.08 -2.98 -5.10
CA MET A 56 3.28 -2.63 -5.87
C MET A 56 3.34 -3.35 -7.22
N ASP A 57 2.74 -4.55 -7.33
CA ASP A 57 2.74 -5.31 -8.57
C ASP A 57 2.00 -4.57 -9.71
N ALA A 58 1.08 -3.66 -9.38
CA ALA A 58 0.41 -2.81 -10.36
C ALA A 58 1.36 -1.78 -11.00
N TYR A 59 2.54 -1.56 -10.40
CA TYR A 59 3.54 -0.58 -10.84
C TYR A 59 4.75 -1.24 -11.50
N PHE A 60 4.68 -2.52 -11.89
CA PHE A 60 5.76 -3.12 -12.67
C PHE A 60 5.97 -2.39 -14.00
N LYS A 61 7.24 -2.03 -14.28
CA LYS A 61 7.64 -1.38 -15.53
C LYS A 61 7.43 -2.30 -16.71
N LYS A 62 7.22 -1.71 -17.88
CA LYS A 62 7.17 -2.42 -19.17
C LYS A 62 8.06 -1.66 -20.16
N PRO A 63 9.21 -2.22 -20.59
CA PRO A 63 9.71 -3.57 -20.28
C PRO A 63 10.27 -3.71 -18.85
N LEU A 64 10.35 -4.95 -18.35
CA LEU A 64 11.02 -5.31 -17.10
C LEU A 64 12.53 -5.49 -17.31
N PRO A 65 13.35 -5.31 -16.25
CA PRO A 65 14.72 -5.82 -16.23
C PRO A 65 14.75 -7.32 -16.52
N LYS A 66 15.85 -7.79 -17.11
CA LYS A 66 16.07 -9.19 -17.43
C LYS A 66 17.10 -9.79 -16.50
N CYS A 67 16.96 -11.08 -16.19
CA CYS A 67 18.05 -11.86 -15.62
C CYS A 67 18.18 -13.21 -16.32
N ILE A 68 19.39 -13.77 -16.22
CA ILE A 68 19.77 -15.01 -16.90
C ILE A 68 19.93 -16.10 -15.85
N ALA A 69 19.23 -17.21 -16.04
CA ALA A 69 19.32 -18.36 -15.15
C ALA A 69 20.75 -18.92 -15.21
N PRO A 70 21.47 -19.03 -14.08
CA PRO A 70 22.90 -19.38 -14.08
C PRO A 70 23.18 -20.77 -14.65
N PHE A 71 22.23 -21.71 -14.53
CA PHE A 71 22.40 -23.08 -15.02
C PHE A 71 21.86 -23.29 -16.43
N SER A 72 20.71 -22.70 -16.77
CA SER A 72 20.05 -22.97 -18.06
C SER A 72 20.34 -21.94 -19.13
N GLY A 73 20.96 -20.80 -18.79
CA GLY A 73 21.20 -19.68 -19.69
C GLY A 73 19.93 -19.01 -20.21
N ARG A 74 18.75 -19.40 -19.70
CA ARG A 74 17.48 -18.82 -20.12
C ARG A 74 17.32 -17.43 -19.55
N GLU A 75 16.94 -16.49 -20.39
CA GLU A 75 16.56 -15.15 -19.97
C GLU A 75 15.10 -15.10 -19.52
N TYR A 76 14.82 -14.40 -18.43
CA TYR A 76 13.47 -14.17 -17.92
C TYR A 76 13.32 -12.75 -17.36
N ASP A 77 12.07 -12.31 -17.24
CA ASP A 77 11.74 -11.05 -16.58
C ASP A 77 12.08 -11.13 -15.08
N ASP A 78 12.84 -10.15 -14.59
CA ASP A 78 13.23 -10.06 -13.19
C ASP A 78 12.30 -9.14 -12.41
N TYR A 79 11.26 -9.74 -11.83
CA TYR A 79 10.32 -9.05 -10.96
C TYR A 79 10.93 -8.63 -9.62
N ASN A 80 12.04 -9.26 -9.20
CA ASN A 80 12.70 -8.98 -7.93
C ASN A 80 13.78 -7.89 -8.05
N HIS A 81 14.11 -7.49 -9.27
CA HIS A 81 15.11 -6.45 -9.51
C HIS A 81 14.63 -5.11 -8.92
N PRO A 82 15.49 -4.32 -8.24
CA PRO A 82 15.14 -2.99 -7.71
C PRO A 82 14.44 -2.07 -8.71
N GLU A 83 14.93 -2.09 -9.96
CA GLU A 83 14.40 -1.30 -11.06
C GLU A 83 13.14 -1.88 -11.72
N SER A 84 12.59 -3.00 -11.25
CA SER A 84 11.40 -3.63 -11.84
C SER A 84 10.13 -2.80 -11.63
N VAL A 85 10.10 -1.96 -10.59
CA VAL A 85 8.91 -1.18 -10.19
C VAL A 85 9.08 0.31 -10.53
N ASP A 86 8.03 0.93 -11.07
CA ASP A 86 7.91 2.38 -11.20
C ASP A 86 7.60 3.02 -9.83
N ILE A 87 8.64 3.16 -9.02
CA ILE A 87 8.56 3.81 -7.70
C ILE A 87 8.08 5.25 -7.81
N LYS A 88 8.39 5.96 -8.91
CA LYS A 88 7.95 7.34 -9.11
C LYS A 88 6.43 7.41 -9.28
N GLY A 89 5.86 6.52 -10.08
CA GLY A 89 4.41 6.37 -10.24
C GLY A 89 3.72 6.01 -8.92
N LEU A 90 4.27 5.06 -8.17
CA LEU A 90 3.75 4.67 -6.85
C LEU A 90 3.75 5.85 -5.87
N LEU A 91 4.86 6.59 -5.76
CA LEU A 91 4.96 7.75 -4.88
C LEU A 91 4.02 8.88 -5.30
N ALA A 92 3.82 9.08 -6.60
CA ALA A 92 2.85 10.06 -7.12
C ALA A 92 1.42 9.72 -6.68
N ASP A 93 1.03 8.45 -6.76
CA ASP A 93 -0.28 7.98 -6.31
C ASP A 93 -0.44 8.07 -4.79
N ILE A 94 0.59 7.70 -4.02
CA ILE A 94 0.58 7.88 -2.55
C ILE A 94 0.34 9.35 -2.20
N LYS A 95 1.09 10.26 -2.83
CA LYS A 95 0.94 11.70 -2.62
C LYS A 95 -0.45 12.20 -3.00
N LEU A 96 -0.97 11.77 -4.15
CA LEU A 96 -2.33 12.10 -4.59
C LEU A 96 -3.37 11.68 -3.54
N PHE A 97 -3.26 10.45 -3.00
CA PHE A 97 -4.22 9.97 -2.00
C PHE A 97 -4.06 10.66 -0.64
N LEU A 98 -2.84 10.99 -0.23
CA LEU A 98 -2.58 11.80 0.96
C LEU A 98 -3.25 13.18 0.87
N GLU A 99 -3.12 13.85 -0.26
CA GLU A 99 -3.65 15.20 -0.49
C GLU A 99 -5.16 15.22 -0.72
N SER A 100 -5.73 14.10 -1.19
CA SER A 100 -7.16 14.02 -1.51
C SER A 100 -8.09 14.24 -0.32
N LYS A 101 -7.61 14.08 0.92
CA LYS A 101 -8.41 14.05 2.16
C LYS A 101 -9.57 13.04 2.14
N LYS A 102 -9.54 12.05 1.23
CA LYS A 102 -10.60 11.03 1.08
C LYS A 102 -10.37 9.79 1.93
N PHE A 103 -9.15 9.55 2.39
CA PHE A 103 -8.73 8.33 3.07
C PHE A 103 -8.13 8.64 4.42
N ASP A 104 -8.38 7.79 5.40
CA ASP A 104 -7.77 7.86 6.72
C ASP A 104 -6.51 6.99 6.80
N VAL A 105 -6.47 5.91 6.01
CA VAL A 105 -5.35 4.95 5.96
C VAL A 105 -5.02 4.60 4.51
N ILE A 106 -3.73 4.61 4.18
CA ILE A 106 -3.18 4.13 2.92
C ILE A 106 -2.29 2.92 3.24
N ILE A 107 -2.64 1.76 2.70
CA ILE A 107 -1.86 0.53 2.83
C ILE A 107 -1.11 0.32 1.53
N VAL A 108 0.21 0.16 1.61
CA VAL A 108 1.08 -0.17 0.48
C VAL A 108 1.63 -1.57 0.72
N GLU A 109 1.37 -2.50 -0.18
CA GLU A 109 1.85 -3.88 -0.06
C GLU A 109 2.66 -4.29 -1.28
N GLY A 110 3.71 -5.08 -1.07
CA GLY A 110 4.57 -5.55 -2.14
C GLY A 110 5.84 -6.20 -1.64
N LEU A 111 6.66 -6.70 -2.57
CA LEU A 111 7.96 -7.27 -2.23
C LEU A 111 8.95 -6.20 -1.74
N LEU A 112 8.98 -5.06 -2.42
CA LEU A 112 10.03 -4.05 -2.30
C LEU A 112 9.59 -2.79 -1.56
N VAL A 113 8.54 -2.87 -0.71
CA VAL A 113 7.93 -1.70 -0.04
C VAL A 113 8.93 -0.91 0.81
N LEU A 114 9.91 -1.61 1.40
CA LEU A 114 10.91 -1.04 2.31
C LEU A 114 12.29 -0.92 1.66
N GLN A 115 12.35 -0.99 0.34
CA GLN A 115 13.59 -0.78 -0.39
C GLN A 115 13.87 0.72 -0.55
N ASP A 116 15.13 1.11 -0.30
CA ASP A 116 15.61 2.50 -0.42
C ASP A 116 15.69 3.00 -1.88
#